data_AF-A0A328BAJ4-F1
#
_entry.id   AF-A0A328BAJ4-F1
#
_cell.length_a   1.000
_cell.length_b   1.000
_cell.length_c   1.000
_cell.angle_alpha   90.00
_cell.angle_beta   90.00
_cell.angle_gamma   90.00
#
_symmetry.space_group_name_H-M   'P 1'
#
loop_
_entity.id
_entity.type
_entity.pdbx_description
1 polymer ?
#
loop_
_entity_poly.entity_id
_entity_poly.type
_entity_poly.pdbx_seq_one_letter_code
_entity_poly.pdbx_strand_id
1 'polypeptide(L)'
;MDLSQPARLLSGAALILVPTIAFGGHFLLQILGGGHAQLGLNPLQKSLMRAGHAHAGVLVLLCLLAQLFIDALTFGAGLGWAVRLGFGLAPMLVSGGFFAAAAGRNIVRPGRAGLALIYAGALLLTLSTVTLGVALVRSA
;
A
#
# COMPACT_ATOMS: atom_id res chain seq x y z
N MET A 1 8.47 -10.45 -22.76
CA MET A 1 7.46 -9.44 -22.43
C MET A 1 8.24 -8.17 -22.10
N ASP A 2 8.24 -7.20 -23.00
CA ASP A 2 8.96 -5.96 -22.79
C ASP A 2 8.08 -5.00 -21.99
N LEU A 3 8.51 -4.68 -20.76
CA LEU A 3 7.80 -3.75 -19.90
C LEU A 3 7.90 -2.33 -20.43
N SER A 4 6.77 -1.62 -20.48
CA SER A 4 6.74 -0.21 -20.82
C SER A 4 7.61 0.62 -19.86
N GLN A 5 8.07 1.80 -20.28
CA GLN A 5 8.85 2.68 -19.40
C GLN A 5 8.10 3.01 -18.08
N PRO A 6 6.79 3.33 -18.08
CA PRO A 6 6.03 3.54 -16.85
C PRO A 6 6.00 2.29 -15.95
N ALA A 7 5.79 1.10 -16.52
CA ALA A 7 5.78 -0.15 -15.77
C ALA A 7 7.13 -0.42 -15.10
N ARG A 8 8.24 -0.25 -15.84
CA ARG A 8 9.60 -0.43 -15.30
C ARG A 8 9.87 0.51 -14.14
N LEU A 9 9.51 1.79 -14.29
CA LEU A 9 9.72 2.80 -13.26
C LEU A 9 8.96 2.47 -11.97
N LEU A 10 7.65 2.22 -12.09
CA LEU A 10 6.80 1.97 -10.92
C LEU A 10 7.11 0.64 -10.26
N SER A 11 7.34 -0.42 -11.04
CA SER A 11 7.73 -1.72 -10.50
C SER A 11 9.10 -1.67 -9.84
N GLY A 12 10.07 -0.98 -10.46
CA GLY A 12 11.40 -0.77 -9.87
C GLY A 12 11.32 -0.01 -8.54
N ALA A 13 10.57 1.10 -8.51
CA ALA A 13 10.34 1.86 -7.29
C ALA A 13 9.66 1.03 -6.19
N ALA A 14 8.62 0.26 -6.55
CA ALA A 14 7.92 -0.62 -5.61
C ALA A 14 8.87 -1.68 -5.02
N LEU A 15 9.73 -2.30 -5.83
CA LEU A 15 10.72 -3.28 -5.39
C LEU A 15 11.79 -2.67 -4.48
N ILE A 16 12.28 -1.46 -4.80
CA ILE A 16 13.22 -0.71 -3.94
C ILE A 16 12.61 -0.42 -2.56
N LEU A 17 11.29 -0.29 -2.46
CA LEU A 17 10.59 -0.04 -1.21
C LEU A 17 10.27 -1.31 -0.42
N VAL A 18 10.32 -2.51 -1.00
CA VAL A 18 10.07 -3.77 -0.29
C VAL A 18 10.92 -3.95 0.98
N PRO A 19 12.23 -3.61 1.00
CA PRO A 19 13.03 -3.64 2.23
C PRO A 19 12.44 -2.84 3.40
N THR A 20 11.70 -1.76 3.14
CA THR A 20 11.02 -0.98 4.19
C THR A 20 9.90 -1.79 4.86
N ILE A 21 9.26 -2.69 4.12
CA ILE A 21 8.24 -3.62 4.64
C ILE A 21 8.92 -4.65 5.55
N ALA A 22 10.05 -5.23 5.11
CA ALA A 22 10.83 -6.16 5.92
C ALA A 22 11.30 -5.52 7.23
N PHE A 23 11.78 -4.28 7.17
CA PHE A 23 12.11 -3.49 8.36
C PHE A 23 10.89 -3.30 9.28
N GLY A 24 9.72 -2.98 8.73
CA GLY A 24 8.48 -2.89 9.51
C GLY A 24 8.10 -4.21 10.20
N GLY A 25 8.31 -5.35 9.53
CA GLY A 25 8.09 -6.67 10.12
C GLY A 25 9.05 -6.96 11.26
N HIS A 26 10.34 -6.65 11.07
CA HIS A 26 11.35 -6.75 12.12
C HIS A 26 10.99 -5.88 13.33
N PHE A 27 10.54 -4.64 13.10
CA PHE A 27 10.08 -3.74 14.16
C PHE A 27 8.89 -4.31 14.94
N LEU A 28 7.90 -4.89 14.26
CA LEU A 28 6.79 -5.56 14.92
C LEU A 28 7.24 -6.76 15.76
N LEU A 29 8.19 -7.56 15.28
CA LEU A 29 8.77 -8.65 16.06
C LEU A 29 9.45 -8.13 17.33
N GLN A 30 10.17 -7.01 17.27
CA GLN A 30 10.77 -6.41 18.46
C GLN A 30 9.72 -5.89 19.45
N ILE A 31 8.59 -5.34 18.98
CA ILE A 31 7.48 -4.92 19.85
C ILE A 31 6.85 -6.13 20.56
N LEU A 32 6.64 -7.23 19.83
CA LEU A 32 6.06 -8.46 20.38
C LEU A 32 7.02 -9.16 21.35
N GLY A 33 8.32 -9.13 21.07
CA GLY A 33 9.37 -9.67 21.93
C GLY A 33 9.77 -8.78 23.12
N GLY A 34 9.11 -7.62 23.32
CA GLY A 34 9.37 -6.74 24.46
C GLY A 34 10.59 -5.81 24.31
N GLY A 35 11.33 -5.87 23.20
CA GLY A 35 12.51 -5.01 22.95
C GLY A 35 12.21 -3.50 22.86
N HIS A 36 10.93 -3.15 22.75
CA HIS A 36 10.44 -1.77 22.71
C HIS A 36 9.42 -1.47 23.82
N ALA A 37 9.54 -2.12 24.99
CA ALA A 37 8.65 -1.88 26.13
C ALA A 37 8.54 -0.40 26.52
N GLN A 38 9.63 0.37 26.38
CA GLN A 38 9.70 1.81 26.61
C GLN A 38 8.76 2.64 25.72
N LEU A 39 8.30 2.12 24.58
CA LEU A 39 7.34 2.81 23.72
C LEU A 39 5.91 2.84 24.33
N GLY A 40 5.62 1.98 25.30
CA GLY A 40 4.32 1.97 26.00
C GLY A 40 3.12 1.79 25.07
N LEU A 41 3.29 1.08 23.95
CA LEU A 41 2.24 0.93 22.93
C LEU A 41 1.05 0.17 23.48
N ASN A 42 -0.13 0.77 23.38
CA ASN A 42 -1.37 0.15 23.81
C ASN A 42 -1.89 -0.87 22.76
N PRO A 43 -2.91 -1.69 23.09
CA PRO A 43 -3.44 -2.71 22.17
C PRO A 43 -3.97 -2.15 20.84
N LEU A 44 -4.53 -0.95 20.84
CA LEU A 44 -5.01 -0.28 19.63
C LEU A 44 -3.84 0.06 18.69
N GLN A 45 -2.78 0.68 19.20
CA GLN A 45 -1.59 1.03 18.43
C GLN A 45 -0.94 -0.21 17.83
N LYS A 46 -0.75 -1.27 18.63
CA LYS A 46 -0.22 -2.55 18.14
C LYS A 46 -1.07 -3.14 17.01
N SER A 47 -2.40 -3.07 17.14
CA SER A 47 -3.32 -3.56 16.12
C SER A 47 -3.25 -2.77 14.82
N LEU A 48 -3.21 -1.43 14.90
CA LEU A 48 -3.06 -0.56 13.74
C LEU A 48 -1.72 -0.79 13.01
N MET A 49 -0.62 -0.90 13.75
CA MET A 49 0.70 -1.15 13.16
C MET A 49 0.79 -2.52 12.49
N ARG A 50 0.18 -3.55 13.10
CA ARG A 50 0.05 -4.89 12.49
C ARG A 50 -0.78 -4.84 11.21
N ALA A 51 -1.90 -4.10 11.21
CA ALA A 51 -2.73 -3.93 10.02
C ALA A 51 -1.96 -3.21 8.90
N GLY A 52 -1.20 -2.15 9.21
CA GLY A 52 -0.37 -1.44 8.24
C GLY A 52 0.65 -2.36 7.58
N HIS A 53 1.42 -3.10 8.38
CA HIS A 53 2.41 -4.05 7.85
C HIS A 53 1.78 -5.15 6.99
N ALA A 54 0.64 -5.72 7.42
CA ALA A 54 -0.06 -6.77 6.68
C ALA A 54 -0.51 -6.30 5.29
N HIS A 55 -1.03 -5.08 5.17
CA HIS A 55 -1.48 -4.53 3.89
C HIS A 55 -0.32 -4.14 2.96
N ALA A 56 0.84 -3.74 3.50
CA ALA A 56 1.95 -3.25 2.69
C ALA A 56 2.42 -4.28 1.63
N GLY A 57 2.68 -5.52 2.06
CA GLY A 57 3.21 -6.56 1.18
C GLY A 57 2.21 -6.98 0.10
N VAL A 58 0.96 -7.27 0.49
CA VAL A 58 -0.08 -7.72 -0.44
C VAL A 58 -0.44 -6.63 -1.46
N LEU A 59 -0.50 -5.36 -1.05
CA LEU A 59 -0.81 -4.26 -1.97
C LEU A 59 0.37 -3.96 -2.91
N VAL A 60 1.62 -4.10 -2.47
CA VAL A 60 2.79 -3.99 -3.36
C VAL A 60 2.78 -5.12 -4.40
N LEU A 61 2.47 -6.35 -4.02
CA LEU A 61 2.34 -7.46 -4.97
C LEU A 61 1.24 -7.19 -5.99
N LEU A 62 0.07 -6.73 -5.53
CA LEU A 62 -1.03 -6.34 -6.42
C LEU A 62 -0.62 -5.20 -7.36
N CYS A 63 0.17 -4.23 -6.89
CA CYS A 63 0.71 -3.17 -7.74
C CYS A 63 1.60 -3.71 -8.85
N LEU A 64 2.53 -4.61 -8.52
CA LEU A 64 3.42 -5.23 -9.51
C LEU A 64 2.65 -6.01 -10.56
N LEU A 65 1.68 -6.83 -10.14
CA LEU A 65 0.79 -7.57 -11.05
C LEU A 65 -0.04 -6.63 -11.93
N ALA A 66 -0.57 -5.56 -11.35
CA ALA A 66 -1.34 -4.58 -12.09
C ALA A 66 -0.50 -3.89 -13.18
N GLN A 67 0.78 -3.59 -12.94
CA GLN A 67 1.64 -3.03 -13.99
C GLN A 67 1.74 -3.96 -15.22
N LEU A 68 1.78 -5.27 -15.00
CA LEU A 68 1.81 -6.28 -16.07
C LEU A 68 0.50 -6.32 -16.85
N PHE A 69 -0.65 -6.31 -16.16
CA PHE A 69 -1.96 -6.31 -16.81
C PHE A 69 -2.25 -5.01 -17.56
N ILE A 70 -1.82 -3.87 -17.03
CA ILE A 70 -1.99 -2.58 -17.73
C ILE A 70 -1.13 -2.54 -19.00
N ASP A 71 0.07 -3.11 -19.00
CA ASP A 71 0.91 -3.24 -20.21
C ASP A 71 0.30 -4.19 -21.26
N ALA A 72 -0.47 -5.20 -20.82
CA ALA A 72 -1.16 -6.12 -21.72
C ALA A 72 -2.41 -5.52 -22.39
N LEU A 73 -2.84 -4.33 -21.97
CA LEU A 73 -4.06 -3.68 -22.45
C LEU A 73 -3.77 -2.39 -23.23
N THR A 74 -4.66 -2.05 -24.16
CA THR A 74 -4.64 -0.77 -24.90
C THR A 74 -5.34 0.33 -24.10
N PHE A 75 -4.70 0.81 -23.05
CA PHE A 75 -5.18 2.00 -22.32
C PHE A 75 -4.89 3.29 -23.09
N GLY A 76 -5.83 4.24 -23.05
CA GLY A 76 -5.51 5.63 -23.38
C GLY A 76 -4.45 6.18 -22.42
N ALA A 77 -3.50 6.97 -22.94
CA ALA A 77 -2.29 7.36 -22.20
C ALA A 77 -2.57 7.95 -20.80
N GLY A 78 -3.56 8.85 -20.70
CA GLY A 78 -3.95 9.48 -19.42
C GLY A 78 -4.57 8.51 -18.41
N LEU A 79 -5.52 7.69 -18.85
CA LEU A 79 -6.19 6.72 -17.98
C LEU A 79 -5.22 5.62 -17.52
N GLY A 80 -4.37 5.14 -18.42
CA GLY A 80 -3.33 4.16 -18.09
C GLY A 80 -2.41 4.68 -16.98
N TRP A 81 -1.92 5.92 -17.09
CA TRP A 81 -1.11 6.53 -16.04
C TRP A 81 -1.86 6.68 -14.71
N ALA A 82 -3.12 7.12 -14.74
CA ALA A 82 -3.93 7.26 -13.53
C ALA A 82 -4.12 5.93 -12.79
N VAL A 83 -4.43 4.84 -13.52
CA VAL A 83 -4.59 3.51 -12.94
C VAL A 83 -3.26 3.00 -12.36
N ARG A 84 -2.14 3.19 -13.09
CA ARG A 84 -0.81 2.80 -12.62
C ARG A 84 -0.41 3.49 -11.33
N LEU A 85 -0.60 4.81 -11.26
CA LEU A 85 -0.32 5.59 -10.06
C LEU A 85 -1.25 5.19 -8.93
N GLY A 86 -2.51 4.86 -9.22
CA GLY A 86 -3.43 4.38 -8.21
C GLY A 86 -2.97 3.11 -7.52
N PHE A 87 -2.50 2.13 -8.30
CA PHE A 87 -1.86 0.92 -7.77
C PHE A 87 -0.53 1.21 -7.06
N GLY A 88 0.28 2.15 -7.56
CA GLY A 88 1.56 2.52 -6.96
C GLY A 88 1.43 3.23 -5.61
N LEU A 89 0.44 4.11 -5.47
CA LEU A 89 0.23 4.94 -4.28
C LEU A 89 -0.61 4.24 -3.21
N ALA A 90 -1.52 3.34 -3.59
CA ALA A 90 -2.39 2.64 -2.63
C ALA A 90 -1.63 1.93 -1.48
N PRO A 91 -0.54 1.17 -1.70
CA PRO A 91 0.22 0.54 -0.63
C PRO A 91 0.78 1.57 0.36
N MET A 92 1.28 2.70 -0.15
CA MET A 92 1.85 3.77 0.66
C MET A 92 0.79 4.46 1.52
N LEU A 93 -0.34 4.81 0.92
CA LEU A 93 -1.43 5.52 1.60
C LEU A 93 -2.12 4.64 2.65
N VAL A 94 -2.41 3.38 2.32
CA VAL A 94 -3.07 2.45 3.25
C VAL A 94 -2.13 2.07 4.38
N SER A 95 -0.95 1.54 4.07
CA SER A 95 0.00 1.11 5.11
C SER A 95 0.51 2.29 5.93
N GLY A 96 1.00 3.34 5.26
CA GLY A 96 1.46 4.56 5.92
C GLY A 96 0.35 5.23 6.73
N GLY A 97 -0.90 5.20 6.25
CA GLY A 97 -2.06 5.68 6.98
C GLY A 97 -2.33 4.92 8.28
N PHE A 98 -2.17 3.59 8.29
CA PHE A 98 -2.26 2.80 9.52
C PHE A 98 -1.17 3.13 10.54
N PHE A 99 0.08 3.27 10.09
CA PHE A 99 1.17 3.71 10.98
C PHE A 99 0.95 5.13 11.50
N ALA A 100 0.52 6.05 10.64
CA ALA A 100 0.19 7.43 11.02
C ALA A 100 -1.01 7.48 11.98
N ALA A 101 -2.01 6.62 11.80
CA ALA A 101 -3.16 6.52 12.69
C ALA A 101 -2.79 5.95 14.07
N ALA A 102 -1.69 5.21 14.18
CA ALA A 102 -1.15 4.69 15.43
C ALA A 102 -0.23 5.69 16.17
N ALA A 103 0.14 6.81 15.52
CA ALA A 103 1.04 7.80 16.08
C ALA A 103 0.39 8.56 17.26
N GLY A 104 1.20 8.86 18.28
CA GLY A 104 0.78 9.56 19.49
C GLY A 104 1.07 8.77 20.77
N ARG A 105 0.74 9.37 21.93
CA ARG A 105 0.91 8.75 23.25
C ARG A 105 -0.45 8.37 23.82
N ASN A 106 -0.60 7.13 24.28
CA ASN A 106 -1.81 6.63 24.93
C ASN A 106 -3.11 6.91 24.17
N ILE A 107 -3.09 6.79 22.84
CA ILE A 107 -4.25 7.09 22.01
C ILE A 107 -5.39 6.08 22.26
N VAL A 108 -6.61 6.57 22.44
CA VAL A 108 -7.81 5.71 22.59
C VAL A 108 -8.62 5.56 21.31
N ARG A 109 -8.25 6.33 20.26
CA ARG A 109 -8.85 6.30 18.93
C ARG A 109 -7.77 6.49 17.87
N PRO A 110 -7.93 5.97 16.64
CA PRO A 110 -6.98 6.20 15.57
C PRO A 110 -6.89 7.68 15.20
N GLY A 111 -5.69 8.15 14.85
CA GLY A 111 -5.45 9.51 14.40
C GLY A 111 -6.25 9.85 13.13
N ARG A 112 -6.94 11.00 13.13
CA ARG A 112 -7.81 11.43 12.02
C ARG A 112 -7.08 11.55 10.68
N ALA A 113 -5.87 12.11 10.69
CA ALA A 113 -5.06 12.25 9.48
C ALA A 113 -4.66 10.88 8.89
N GLY A 114 -4.25 9.93 9.74
CA GLY A 114 -3.95 8.57 9.30
C GLY A 114 -5.17 7.86 8.73
N LEU A 115 -6.33 7.99 9.38
CA LEU A 115 -7.61 7.49 8.84
C LEU A 115 -7.94 8.07 7.47
N ALA A 116 -7.73 9.38 7.28
CA ALA A 116 -7.94 10.01 5.98
C ALA A 116 -7.05 9.41 4.89
N LEU A 117 -5.77 9.14 5.20
CA LEU A 117 -4.85 8.46 4.28
C LEU A 117 -5.31 7.04 3.95
N ILE A 118 -5.77 6.27 4.95
CA ILE A 118 -6.30 4.91 4.74
C ILE A 118 -7.48 4.96 3.76
N TYR A 119 -8.46 5.84 4.00
CA TYR A 119 -9.63 5.95 3.12
C TYR A 119 -9.28 6.46 1.73
N ALA A 120 -8.36 7.42 1.61
CA ALA A 120 -7.87 7.89 0.31
C ALA A 120 -7.18 6.77 -0.46
N GLY A 121 -6.31 5.99 0.19
CA GLY A 121 -5.64 4.84 -0.40
C GLY A 121 -6.60 3.72 -0.80
N ALA A 122 -7.59 3.43 0.05
CA ALA A 122 -8.62 2.41 -0.22
C ALA A 122 -9.51 2.81 -1.41
N LEU A 123 -9.93 4.08 -1.48
CA LEU A 123 -10.70 4.61 -2.60
C LEU A 123 -9.88 4.51 -3.91
N LEU A 124 -8.62 4.95 -3.87
CA LEU A 124 -7.73 4.91 -5.02
C LEU A 124 -7.53 3.47 -5.51
N LEU A 125 -7.26 2.54 -4.59
CA LEU A 125 -7.14 1.12 -4.90
C LEU A 125 -8.40 0.59 -5.57
N THR A 126 -9.57 0.89 -4.99
CA THR A 126 -10.88 0.41 -5.47
C THR A 126 -11.14 0.90 -6.89
N LEU A 127 -10.95 2.21 -7.14
CA LEU A 127 -11.14 2.77 -8.47
C LEU A 127 -10.19 2.16 -9.49
N SER A 128 -8.91 1.98 -9.13
CA SER A 128 -7.92 1.36 -10.03
C SER A 128 -8.21 -0.12 -10.31
N THR A 129 -8.58 -0.90 -9.29
CA THR A 129 -8.93 -2.33 -9.47
C THR A 129 -10.19 -2.52 -10.28
N VAL A 130 -11.25 -1.75 -10.01
CA VAL A 130 -12.48 -1.80 -10.81
C VAL A 130 -12.19 -1.40 -12.25
N THR A 131 -11.45 -0.32 -12.47
CA THR A 131 -11.11 0.14 -13.83
C THR A 131 -10.31 -0.90 -14.60
N LEU A 132 -9.27 -1.47 -13.99
CA LEU A 132 -8.43 -2.50 -14.61
C LEU A 132 -9.23 -3.79 -14.87
N GLY A 133 -10.04 -4.23 -13.91
CA GLY A 133 -10.89 -5.42 -14.04
C GLY A 133 -11.92 -5.28 -15.16
N VAL A 134 -12.61 -4.13 -15.24
CA VAL A 134 -13.55 -3.83 -16.34
C VAL A 134 -12.82 -3.80 -17.68
N ALA A 135 -11.63 -3.21 -17.75
CA ALA A 135 -10.85 -3.17 -18.99
C ALA A 135 -10.43 -4.58 -19.45
N LEU A 136 -9.98 -5.43 -18.55
CA LEU A 136 -9.63 -6.83 -18.83
C LEU A 136 -10.85 -7.61 -19.37
N VAL A 137 -12.01 -7.47 -18.74
CA VAL A 137 -13.24 -8.13 -19.18
C VAL A 137 -13.68 -7.65 -20.56
N ARG A 138 -13.53 -6.35 -20.86
CA ARG A 138 -13.90 -5.78 -22.15
C ARG A 138 -12.93 -6.11 -23.29
N SER A 139 -11.72 -6.55 -22.97
CA SER A 139 -10.69 -6.94 -23.95
C SER A 139 -10.64 -8.44 -24.25
N ALA A 140 -11.40 -9.26 -23.50
CA ALA A 140 -11.53 -10.70 -23.71
C ALA A 140 -12.46 -10.99 -24.89
#